data_AF-A0AAD7N0V1-F1
#
_entry.id   AF-A0AAD7N0V1-F1
#
_cell.length_a   1.000
_cell.length_b   1.000
_cell.length_c   1.000
_cell.angle_alpha   90.00
_cell.angle_beta   90.00
_cell.angle_gamma   90.00
#
_symmetry.space_group_name_H-M   'P 1'
#
loop_
_entity.id
_entity.type
_entity.pdbx_description
1 polymer ?
#
loop_
_entity_poly.entity_id
_entity_poly.type
_entity_poly.pdbx_seq_one_letter_code
_entity_poly.pdbx_strand_id
1 'polypeptide(L)'
;APEDFVDYLNGYWMSEEVIKMWSAVYRTPRSMLEDCDTNMLIEAWHSVLKCKFFHGKRNRRLDHLLYILLHGVLPYYALKQRRQDLGFEGPDMEVKKRREIVQRS
;
A
#
# COMPACT_ATOMS: atom_id res chain seq x y z
N ALA A 1 11.89 25.61 2.26
CA ALA A 1 10.53 25.13 1.91
C ALA A 1 9.73 26.35 1.47
N PRO A 2 8.81 26.24 0.51
CA PRO A 2 7.90 27.35 0.19
C PRO A 2 7.20 27.84 1.47
N GLU A 3 7.13 29.16 1.67
CA GLU A 3 6.56 29.77 2.87
C GLU A 3 5.04 29.63 2.94
N ASP A 4 4.38 29.51 1.78
CA ASP A 4 2.95 29.29 1.63
C ASP A 4 2.66 27.91 1.02
N PHE A 5 1.73 27.18 1.65
CA PHE A 5 1.22 25.91 1.16
C PHE A 5 0.59 26.03 -0.23
N VAL A 6 -0.04 27.16 -0.53
CA VAL A 6 -0.69 27.42 -1.82
C VAL A 6 0.35 27.48 -2.94
N ASP A 7 1.48 28.14 -2.71
CA ASP A 7 2.56 28.22 -3.70
C ASP A 7 3.23 26.87 -3.94
N TYR A 8 3.39 26.07 -2.88
CA TYR A 8 3.83 24.68 -2.99
C TYR A 8 2.86 23.85 -3.83
N LEU A 9 1.57 23.93 -3.52
CA LEU A 9 0.56 23.14 -4.21
C LEU A 9 0.53 23.52 -5.69
N ASN A 10 0.52 24.82 -5.99
CA ASN A 10 0.50 25.33 -7.36
C ASN A 10 1.76 24.95 -8.15
N GLY A 11 2.94 25.07 -7.54
CA GLY A 11 4.21 24.81 -8.22
C GLY A 11 4.47 23.34 -8.54
N TYR A 12 3.97 22.41 -7.70
CA TYR A 12 4.33 20.99 -7.80
C TYR A 12 3.15 20.07 -8.15
N TRP A 13 1.92 20.42 -7.78
CA TRP A 13 0.77 19.50 -7.82
C TRP A 13 -0.37 19.92 -8.75
N MET A 14 -0.40 21.19 -9.15
CA MET A 14 -1.48 21.78 -9.96
C MET A 14 -1.16 21.90 -11.46
N SER A 15 -0.03 21.35 -11.92
CA SER A 15 0.20 21.26 -13.37
C SER A 15 -0.80 20.29 -14.01
N GLU A 16 -1.18 20.55 -15.27
CA GLU A 16 -2.21 19.77 -15.95
C GLU A 16 -1.85 18.27 -16.02
N GLU A 17 -0.57 17.95 -16.18
CA GLU A 17 -0.05 16.58 -16.20
C GLU A 17 -0.18 15.90 -14.82
N VAL A 18 0.16 16.62 -13.75
CA VAL A 18 0.12 16.07 -12.39
C VAL A 18 -1.32 15.92 -11.90
N ILE A 19 -2.20 16.89 -12.20
CA ILE A 19 -3.64 16.80 -11.88
C ILE A 19 -4.27 15.54 -12.47
N LYS A 20 -3.93 15.18 -13.72
CA LYS A 20 -4.43 13.96 -14.36
C LYS A 20 -4.01 12.68 -13.63
N MET A 21 -2.87 12.69 -12.92
CA MET A 21 -2.40 11.54 -12.16
C MET A 21 -3.19 11.27 -10.87
N TRP A 22 -3.54 12.33 -10.12
CA TRP A 22 -4.13 12.18 -8.78
C TRP A 22 -5.63 12.52 -8.70
N SER A 23 -6.14 13.37 -9.59
CA SER A 23 -7.55 13.82 -9.55
C SER A 23 -8.52 12.69 -9.89
N ALA A 24 -9.59 12.59 -9.11
CA ALA A 24 -10.64 11.61 -9.30
C ALA A 24 -11.37 11.75 -10.65
N VAL A 25 -11.46 12.96 -11.20
CA VAL A 25 -12.17 13.26 -12.46
C VAL A 25 -11.50 12.62 -13.67
N TYR A 26 -10.17 12.45 -13.62
CA TYR A 26 -9.39 11.82 -14.68
C TYR A 26 -9.15 10.32 -14.46
N ARG A 27 -9.81 9.71 -13.46
CA ARG A 27 -9.79 8.25 -13.26
C ARG A 27 -10.74 7.61 -14.28
N THR A 28 -10.21 7.23 -15.44
CA THR A 28 -10.86 6.28 -16.37
C THR A 28 -11.10 4.94 -15.66
N PRO A 29 -12.01 4.07 -16.14
CA PRO A 29 -12.25 2.78 -15.52
C PRO A 29 -10.97 1.96 -15.50
N ARG A 30 -10.45 1.77 -14.29
CA ARG A 30 -9.17 1.16 -13.97
C ARG A 30 -9.38 -0.30 -13.59
N SER A 31 -8.36 -1.11 -13.80
CA SER A 31 -8.32 -2.46 -13.21
C SER A 31 -8.24 -2.37 -11.68
N MET A 32 -8.61 -3.43 -10.96
CA MET A 32 -8.65 -3.43 -9.47
C MET A 32 -7.33 -2.99 -8.79
N LEU A 33 -6.19 -3.22 -9.45
CA LEU A 33 -4.85 -2.82 -8.97
C LEU A 33 -4.60 -1.32 -9.13
N GLU A 34 -5.25 -0.69 -10.10
CA GLU A 34 -5.13 0.74 -10.41
C GLU A 34 -6.17 1.59 -9.64
N ASP A 35 -7.27 0.97 -9.19
CA ASP A 35 -8.28 1.55 -8.27
C ASP A 35 -7.78 1.66 -6.82
N CYS A 36 -6.81 0.83 -6.43
CA CYS A 36 -6.15 1.00 -5.15
C CYS A 36 -5.21 2.19 -5.24
N ASP A 37 -5.56 3.30 -4.59
CA ASP A 37 -4.67 4.44 -4.41
C ASP A 37 -3.33 3.93 -3.85
N THR A 38 -2.30 3.96 -4.68
CA THR A 38 -0.97 3.40 -4.37
C THR A 38 -0.41 4.01 -3.09
N ASN A 39 -0.70 5.30 -2.86
CA ASN A 39 -0.35 5.99 -1.63
C ASN A 39 -1.04 5.38 -0.40
N MET A 40 -2.32 5.03 -0.49
CA MET A 40 -3.03 4.37 0.61
C MET A 40 -2.47 2.98 0.92
N LEU A 41 -2.11 2.20 -0.11
CA LEU A 41 -1.49 0.88 0.09
C LEU A 41 -0.12 1.00 0.75
N ILE A 42 0.70 1.95 0.29
CA ILE A 42 2.02 2.23 0.85
C ILE A 42 1.88 2.70 2.31
N GLU A 43 0.97 3.62 2.60
CA GLU A 43 0.71 4.11 3.96
C GLU A 43 0.21 2.99 4.89
N ALA A 44 -0.72 2.17 4.43
CA ALA A 44 -1.21 1.01 5.18
C ALA A 44 -0.09 0.02 5.48
N TRP A 45 0.75 -0.27 4.49
CA TRP A 45 1.93 -1.13 4.67
C TRP A 45 2.93 -0.52 5.67
N HIS A 46 3.22 0.78 5.57
CA HIS A 46 4.08 1.48 6.52
C HIS A 46 3.51 1.45 7.94
N SER A 47 2.18 1.56 8.10
CA SER A 47 1.51 1.44 9.39
C SER A 47 1.71 0.06 9.99
N VAL A 48 1.49 -1.00 9.20
CA VAL A 48 1.75 -2.39 9.61
C VAL A 48 3.21 -2.59 9.99
N LEU A 49 4.14 -2.06 9.18
CA LEU A 49 5.58 -2.17 9.43
C LEU A 49 5.96 -1.53 10.76
N LYS A 50 5.50 -0.28 10.99
CA LYS A 50 5.76 0.47 12.23
C LYS A 50 5.17 -0.20 13.46
N CYS A 51 3.92 -0.63 13.40
CA CYS A 51 3.21 -1.20 14.54
C CYS A 51 3.68 -2.62 14.86
N LYS A 52 3.73 -3.50 13.84
CA LYS A 52 3.93 -4.94 14.02
C LYS A 52 5.40 -5.36 14.11
N PHE A 53 6.28 -4.69 13.36
CA PHE A 53 7.68 -5.12 13.25
C PHE A 53 8.64 -4.16 13.94
N PHE A 54 8.35 -2.86 13.97
CA PHE A 54 9.20 -1.88 14.66
C PHE A 54 8.77 -1.56 16.09
N HIS A 55 7.60 -2.05 16.51
CA HIS A 55 7.01 -1.79 17.84
C HIS A 55 6.95 -0.29 18.16
N GLY A 56 6.60 0.54 17.17
CA GLY A 56 6.47 1.99 17.34
C GLY A 56 7.78 2.78 17.42
N LYS A 57 8.95 2.14 17.29
CA LYS A 57 10.24 2.83 17.31
C LYS A 57 10.52 3.52 15.96
N ARG A 58 10.78 4.83 16.01
CA ARG A 58 10.79 5.71 14.83
C ARG A 58 12.14 5.76 14.07
N ASN A 59 13.25 5.31 14.69
CA ASN A 59 14.59 5.33 14.07
C ASN A 59 15.32 3.99 14.27
N ARG A 60 15.60 3.27 13.18
CA ARG A 60 16.56 2.16 13.13
C ARG A 60 17.51 2.43 11.97
N ARG A 61 18.80 2.12 12.14
CA ARG A 61 19.77 2.19 11.05
C ARG A 61 19.31 1.30 9.88
N LEU A 62 19.73 1.65 8.66
CA LEU A 62 19.33 0.95 7.43
C LEU A 62 19.62 -0.56 7.48
N ASP A 63 20.74 -0.97 8.07
CA ASP A 63 21.12 -2.37 8.26
C ASP A 63 20.09 -3.15 9.09
N HIS A 64 19.60 -2.55 10.17
CA HIS A 64 18.58 -3.15 11.03
C HIS A 64 17.21 -3.16 10.33
N LEU A 65 16.89 -2.15 9.52
CA LEU A 65 15.70 -2.17 8.67
C LEU A 65 15.73 -3.36 7.69
N LEU A 66 16.84 -3.53 6.98
CA LEU A 66 17.02 -4.64 6.03
C LEU A 66 16.92 -6.00 6.74
N TYR A 67 17.53 -6.13 7.91
CA TYR A 67 17.44 -7.35 8.71
C TYR A 67 15.98 -7.71 9.06
N ILE A 68 15.19 -6.73 9.50
CA ILE A 68 13.77 -6.97 9.87
C ILE A 68 12.94 -7.31 8.63
N LEU A 69 13.17 -6.63 7.51
CA LEU A 69 12.47 -6.93 6.25
C LEU A 69 12.76 -8.38 5.81
N LEU A 70 14.03 -8.79 5.81
CA LEU A 70 14.44 -10.10 5.34
C LEU A 70 14.06 -11.24 6.30
N HIS A 71 14.29 -11.07 7.60
CA HIS A 71 14.14 -12.15 8.58
C HIS A 71 12.87 -12.08 9.41
N GLY A 72 12.18 -10.93 9.46
CA GLY A 72 10.92 -10.77 10.16
C GLY A 72 9.73 -10.76 9.21
N VAL A 73 9.75 -9.84 8.23
CA VAL A 73 8.60 -9.58 7.37
C VAL A 73 8.39 -10.70 6.35
N LEU A 74 9.43 -11.10 5.60
CA LEU A 74 9.27 -12.15 4.57
C LEU A 74 8.79 -13.49 5.15
N PRO A 75 9.36 -14.03 6.25
CA PRO A 75 8.89 -15.29 6.81
C PRO A 75 7.46 -15.18 7.37
N TYR A 76 7.10 -14.02 7.93
CA TYR A 76 5.74 -13.77 8.41
C TYR A 76 4.71 -13.88 7.26
N TYR A 77 4.95 -13.19 6.15
CA TYR A 77 4.03 -13.24 5.00
C TYR A 77 4.05 -14.61 4.29
N ALA A 78 5.19 -15.27 4.20
CA ALA A 78 5.27 -16.64 3.67
C ALA A 78 4.46 -17.63 4.52
N LEU A 79 4.51 -17.50 5.85
CA LEU A 79 3.70 -18.32 6.75
C LEU A 79 2.22 -17.97 6.66
N LYS A 80 1.89 -16.67 6.57
CA LYS A 80 0.51 -16.19 6.39
C LYS A 80 -0.10 -16.78 5.12
N GLN A 81 0.63 -16.72 4.00
CA GLN A 81 0.20 -17.31 2.73
C GLN A 81 -0.08 -18.81 2.87
N ARG A 82 0.85 -19.57 3.46
CA ARG A 82 0.64 -21.01 3.69
C ARG A 82 -0.60 -21.31 4.55
N ARG A 83 -0.87 -20.49 5.57
CA ARG A 83 -2.07 -20.65 6.41
C ARG A 83 -3.35 -20.35 5.64
N GLN A 84 -3.32 -19.37 4.74
CA GLN A 84 -4.44 -19.09 3.83
C GLN A 84 -4.67 -20.24 2.85
N ASP A 85 -3.60 -20.79 2.28
CA ASP A 85 -3.68 -21.92 1.34
C ASP A 85 -4.27 -23.18 2.01
N LEU A 86 -3.94 -23.40 3.28
CA LEU A 86 -4.47 -24.49 4.11
C LEU A 86 -5.87 -24.19 4.69
N GLY A 87 -6.42 -23.00 4.46
CA GLY A 87 -7.76 -22.60 4.93
C GLY A 87 -7.84 -22.20 6.41
N PHE A 88 -6.70 -22.07 7.11
CA PHE A 88 -6.67 -21.59 8.50
C PHE A 88 -6.91 -20.08 8.61
N GLU A 89 -6.62 -19.33 7.54
CA GLU A 89 -6.89 -17.89 7.44
C GLU A 89 -7.79 -17.62 6.23
N GLY A 90 -8.73 -16.68 6.37
CA GLY A 90 -9.62 -16.30 5.30
C GLY A 90 -8.86 -15.73 4.08
N PRO A 91 -9.42 -15.87 2.87
CA PRO A 91 -8.80 -15.33 1.66
C PRO A 91 -8.62 -13.82 1.78
N ASP A 92 -7.53 -13.33 1.21
CA ASP A 92 -7.27 -11.89 1.15
C ASP A 92 -8.41 -11.15 0.43
N MET A 93 -8.59 -9.87 0.73
CA MET A 93 -9.68 -9.07 0.16
C MET A 93 -9.64 -9.10 -1.38
N GLU A 94 -8.44 -9.12 -1.95
CA GLU A 94 -8.23 -9.28 -3.39
C GLU A 94 -8.73 -10.65 -3.89
N VAL A 95 -8.36 -11.74 -3.20
CA VAL A 95 -8.74 -13.10 -3.59
C VAL A 95 -10.25 -13.31 -3.45
N LYS A 96 -10.88 -12.74 -2.43
CA LYS A 96 -12.35 -12.72 -2.26
C LYS A 96 -13.03 -12.03 -3.44
N LYS A 97 -12.57 -10.83 -3.79
CA LYS A 97 -13.19 -10.03 -4.85
C LYS A 97 -12.96 -10.63 -6.24
N ARG A 98 -11.78 -11.23 -6.50
CA ARG A 98 -11.54 -12.03 -7.71
C ARG A 98 -12.52 -13.21 -7.82
N ARG A 99 -12.75 -13.93 -6.71
CA ARG A 99 -13.75 -15.02 -6.68
C ARG A 99 -15.17 -14.51 -6.93
N GLU A 100 -15.52 -13.34 -6.39
CA GLU A 100 -16.83 -12.70 -6.63
C GLU A 100 -17.03 -12.30 -8.10
N ILE A 101 -15.99 -11.78 -8.78
CA ILE A 101 -16.06 -11.42 -10.20
C ILE A 101 -16.24 -12.67 -11.07
N VAL A 102 -15.48 -13.74 -10.78
CA VAL A 102 -15.59 -15.02 -11.48
C VAL A 102 -16.95 -15.68 -11.25
N GLN A 103 -17.57 -15.55 -10.07
CA GLN A 103 -18.90 -16.07 -9.79
C GLN A 103 -20.05 -15.26 -10.41
N ARG A 104 -19.81 -13.99 -10.76
CA ARG A 104 -20.79 -13.10 -11.41
C ARG A 104 -20.72 -13.10 -12.93
N SER A 105 -19.72 -13.79 -13.51
CA SER A 105 -19.53 -13.98 -14.94
C SER A 105 -20.14 -15.31 -15.38
#